data_AF-A0A7J2R9R4-F1
#
_entry.id   AF-A0A7J2R9R4-F1
#
_cell.length_a   1.000
_cell.length_b   1.000
_cell.length_c   1.000
_cell.angle_alpha   90.00
_cell.angle_beta   90.00
_cell.angle_gamma   90.00
#
_symmetry.space_group_name_H-M   'P 1'
#
loop_
_entity.id
_entity.type
_entity.pdbx_description
1 polymer ?
#
loop_
_entity_poly.entity_id
_entity_poly.type
_entity_poly.pdbx_seq_one_letter_code
_entity_poly.pdbx_strand_id
1 'polypeptide(L)'
;MNIAEALKNKKESHQTIFSEFESKKLLQEIGIHIPAQKLTTSREETVAAAEEIGFPIVLKLIAEDIIHKSDTGAVKLNLKTKNEVTKAFNELLEIPSQNEKKISVQKIKSNGMNFYSWRNKLWAKNNHSTTRKKIVSFRIAPITQEDAKEMIHEIKGFPILDGYRGKPKFNC
;
A
#
# COMPACT_ATOMS: atom_id res chain seq x y z
N MET A 1 10.61 -10.40 11.45
CA MET A 1 11.94 -10.28 10.79
C MET A 1 12.30 -8.85 11.05
N ASN A 2 13.12 -8.60 12.05
CA ASN A 2 13.29 -7.24 12.57
C ASN A 2 13.88 -6.34 11.47
N ILE A 3 13.51 -5.06 11.46
CA ILE A 3 13.99 -4.03 10.54
C ILE A 3 15.51 -4.05 10.37
N ALA A 4 16.25 -4.28 11.46
CA ALA A 4 17.71 -4.38 11.41
C ALA A 4 18.19 -5.53 10.50
N GLU A 5 17.54 -6.69 10.57
CA GLU A 5 17.84 -7.86 9.72
C GLU A 5 17.44 -7.59 8.27
N ALA A 6 16.27 -6.97 8.05
CA ALA A 6 15.80 -6.62 6.71
C ALA A 6 16.75 -5.66 5.98
N LEU A 7 17.27 -4.66 6.69
CA LEU A 7 18.24 -3.70 6.16
C LEU A 7 19.61 -4.36 5.90
N LYS A 8 20.03 -5.28 6.77
CA LYS A 8 21.27 -6.04 6.59
C LYS A 8 21.20 -6.94 5.35
N ASN A 9 20.13 -7.72 5.21
CA ASN A 9 19.92 -8.61 4.08
C ASN A 9 19.92 -7.87 2.73
N LYS A 10 19.30 -6.68 2.67
CA LYS A 10 19.29 -5.85 1.44
C LYS A 10 20.67 -5.29 1.08
N LYS A 11 21.46 -4.89 2.08
CA LYS A 11 22.84 -4.44 1.87
C LYS A 11 23.70 -5.58 1.31
N GLU A 12 23.55 -6.79 1.85
CA GLU A 12 24.29 -7.97 1.40
C GLU A 12 23.88 -8.38 -0.03
N SER A 13 22.59 -8.28 -0.36
CA SER A 13 22.07 -8.58 -1.71
C SER A 13 22.29 -7.45 -2.73
N HIS A 14 23.01 -6.38 -2.39
CA HIS A 14 23.22 -5.18 -3.22
C HIS A 14 21.92 -4.53 -3.74
N GLN A 15 20.79 -4.79 -3.09
CA GLN A 15 19.49 -4.22 -3.44
C GLN A 15 19.22 -2.98 -2.59
N THR A 16 18.88 -1.87 -3.24
CA THR A 16 18.60 -0.59 -2.55
C THR A 16 17.11 -0.34 -2.34
N ILE A 17 16.24 -1.20 -2.87
CA ILE A 17 14.78 -1.03 -2.90
C ILE A 17 14.09 -2.23 -2.24
N PHE A 18 13.17 -1.93 -1.31
CA PHE A 18 12.23 -2.92 -0.79
C PHE A 18 11.01 -3.03 -1.69
N SER A 19 10.50 -4.24 -1.86
CA SER A 19 9.19 -4.46 -2.46
C SER A 19 8.08 -3.91 -1.57
N GLU A 20 6.92 -3.60 -2.16
CA GLU A 20 5.75 -3.10 -1.41
C GLU A 20 5.35 -4.02 -0.24
N PHE A 21 5.47 -5.34 -0.42
CA PHE A 21 5.14 -6.32 0.62
C PHE A 21 6.12 -6.23 1.79
N GLU A 22 7.42 -6.17 1.52
CA GLU A 22 8.47 -6.00 2.52
C GLU A 22 8.34 -4.66 3.24
N SER A 23 8.16 -3.55 2.51
CA SER A 23 7.98 -2.22 3.10
C SER A 23 6.80 -2.21 4.06
N LYS A 24 5.66 -2.80 3.67
CA LYS A 24 4.49 -2.89 4.54
C LYS A 24 4.73 -3.75 5.78
N LYS A 25 5.44 -4.88 5.65
CA LYS A 25 5.78 -5.71 6.80
C LYS A 25 6.63 -4.93 7.82
N LEU A 26 7.60 -4.16 7.35
CA LEU A 26 8.43 -3.28 8.19
C LEU A 26 7.61 -2.17 8.85
N LEU A 27 6.70 -1.54 8.11
CA LEU A 27 5.80 -0.53 8.65
C LEU A 27 4.85 -1.11 9.72
N GLN A 28 4.42 -2.35 9.56
CA GLN A 28 3.59 -3.04 10.55
C GLN A 28 4.37 -3.32 11.84
N GLU A 29 5.66 -3.67 11.73
CA GLU A 29 6.54 -3.88 12.90
C GLU A 29 6.76 -2.59 13.72
N ILE A 30 6.68 -1.40 13.09
CA ILE A 30 6.72 -0.10 13.80
C ILE A 30 5.33 0.39 14.27
N GLY A 31 4.31 -0.46 14.22
CA GLY A 31 2.97 -0.15 14.73
C GLY A 31 2.03 0.57 13.75
N ILE A 32 2.40 0.71 12.47
CA ILE A 32 1.48 1.26 11.46
C ILE A 32 0.48 0.19 11.06
N HIS A 33 -0.81 0.50 11.24
CA HIS A 33 -1.88 -0.42 10.87
C HIS A 33 -1.95 -0.62 9.35
N ILE A 34 -1.70 -1.85 8.90
CA ILE A 34 -1.69 -2.22 7.48
C ILE A 34 -2.76 -3.28 7.23
N PRO A 35 -3.59 -3.14 6.18
CA PRO A 35 -4.56 -4.16 5.82
C PRO A 35 -3.92 -5.51 5.54
N ALA A 36 -4.64 -6.58 5.89
CA ALA A 36 -4.20 -7.95 5.66
C ALA A 36 -3.76 -8.17 4.20
N GLN A 37 -2.60 -8.77 4.05
CA GLN A 37 -2.01 -9.14 2.77
C GLN A 37 -1.28 -10.47 2.89
N LYS A 38 -1.30 -11.26 1.83
CA LYS A 38 -0.61 -12.55 1.74
C LYS A 38 0.19 -12.62 0.46
N LEU A 39 1.39 -13.19 0.52
CA LEU A 39 2.25 -13.42 -0.63
C LEU A 39 2.12 -14.89 -1.02
N THR A 40 1.86 -15.15 -2.30
CA THR A 40 1.59 -16.49 -2.84
C THR A 40 2.40 -16.70 -4.11
N THR A 41 2.72 -17.96 -4.42
CA THR A 41 3.46 -18.33 -5.64
C THR A 41 2.64 -19.22 -6.57
N SER A 42 1.65 -19.94 -6.03
CA SER A 42 0.76 -20.81 -6.81
C SER A 42 -0.65 -20.23 -6.95
N ARG A 43 -1.37 -20.72 -7.95
CA ARG A 43 -2.76 -20.35 -8.20
C ARG A 43 -3.66 -20.77 -7.03
N GLU A 44 -3.42 -21.98 -6.53
CA GLU A 44 -4.16 -22.62 -5.45
C GLU A 44 -3.99 -21.81 -4.15
N GLU A 45 -2.75 -21.43 -3.81
CA GLU A 45 -2.48 -20.54 -2.68
C GLU A 45 -3.12 -19.17 -2.85
N THR A 46 -3.06 -18.60 -4.06
CA THR A 46 -3.63 -17.27 -4.35
C THR A 46 -5.14 -17.26 -4.12
N VAL A 47 -5.82 -18.30 -4.58
CA VAL A 47 -7.25 -18.47 -4.39
C VAL A 47 -7.60 -18.71 -2.93
N ALA A 48 -6.87 -19.59 -2.23
CA ALA A 48 -7.09 -19.83 -0.81
C ALA A 48 -6.87 -18.56 0.02
N ALA A 49 -5.84 -17.78 -0.30
CA ALA A 49 -5.58 -16.48 0.32
C ALA A 49 -6.70 -15.46 0.04
N ALA A 50 -7.27 -15.47 -1.16
CA ALA A 50 -8.40 -14.60 -1.52
C ALA A 50 -9.66 -14.94 -0.72
N GLU A 51 -9.94 -16.23 -0.54
CA GLU A 51 -11.05 -16.73 0.28
C GLU A 51 -10.86 -16.38 1.77
N GLU A 52 -9.64 -16.54 2.29
CA GLU A 52 -9.27 -16.20 3.67
C GLU A 52 -9.41 -14.69 3.98
N ILE A 53 -8.93 -13.82 3.08
CA ILE A 53 -9.00 -12.36 3.23
C ILE A 53 -10.43 -11.83 2.96
N GLY A 54 -11.17 -12.52 2.09
CA GLY A 54 -12.51 -12.19 1.66
C GLY A 54 -12.57 -11.10 0.58
N PHE A 55 -13.59 -11.19 -0.27
CA PHE A 55 -13.81 -10.28 -1.40
C PHE A 55 -14.38 -8.90 -1.00
N PRO A 56 -14.22 -7.85 -1.83
CA PRO A 56 -13.38 -7.80 -3.03
C PRO A 56 -11.89 -7.61 -2.69
N ILE A 57 -11.02 -8.16 -3.55
CA ILE A 57 -9.56 -8.15 -3.35
C ILE A 57 -8.80 -7.52 -4.52
N VAL A 58 -7.51 -7.27 -4.29
CA VAL A 58 -6.51 -6.87 -5.27
C VAL A 58 -5.44 -7.93 -5.38
N LEU A 59 -5.01 -8.23 -6.61
CA LEU A 59 -3.77 -8.95 -6.88
C LEU A 59 -2.71 -7.99 -7.43
N LYS A 60 -1.48 -8.10 -6.92
CA LYS A 60 -0.32 -7.37 -7.44
C LYS A 60 0.80 -8.34 -7.72
N LEU A 61 1.31 -8.32 -8.94
CA LEU A 61 2.54 -9.05 -9.27
C LEU A 61 3.74 -8.35 -8.65
N ILE A 62 4.62 -9.15 -8.06
CA ILE A 62 5.88 -8.76 -7.45
C ILE A 62 6.97 -9.58 -8.11
N ALA A 63 7.86 -8.90 -8.82
CA ALA A 63 9.11 -9.41 -9.33
C ALA A 63 10.14 -8.27 -9.24
N GLU A 64 11.43 -8.60 -9.09
CA GLU A 64 12.47 -7.60 -8.83
C GLU A 64 12.63 -6.57 -9.95
N ASP A 65 12.39 -6.99 -11.20
CA ASP A 65 12.44 -6.19 -12.42
C ASP A 65 11.12 -5.44 -12.71
N ILE A 66 10.04 -5.69 -11.96
CA ILE A 66 8.74 -5.03 -12.15
C ILE A 66 8.54 -3.95 -11.07
N ILE A 67 9.12 -2.78 -11.32
CA ILE A 67 9.04 -1.62 -10.42
C ILE A 67 7.75 -0.81 -10.69
N HIS A 68 7.40 -0.59 -11.96
CA HIS A 68 6.22 0.19 -12.39
C HIS A 68 4.98 -0.69 -12.60
N LYS A 69 4.41 -1.20 -11.51
CA LYS A 69 3.34 -2.23 -11.53
C LYS A 69 2.03 -1.78 -12.19
N SER A 70 1.71 -0.48 -12.15
CA SER A 70 0.45 0.04 -12.71
C SER A 70 0.55 0.24 -14.22
N ASP A 71 1.74 0.55 -14.73
CA ASP A 71 1.95 0.83 -16.15
C ASP A 71 2.07 -0.46 -16.98
N THR A 72 2.41 -1.58 -16.32
CA THR A 72 2.55 -2.91 -16.95
C THR A 72 1.31 -3.80 -16.84
N GLY A 73 0.22 -3.32 -16.24
CA GLY A 73 -0.95 -4.16 -15.95
C GLY A 73 -0.73 -5.21 -14.85
N ALA A 74 0.38 -5.10 -14.10
CA ALA A 74 0.76 -5.97 -12.99
C ALA A 74 -0.10 -5.76 -11.72
N VAL A 75 -1.23 -5.04 -11.83
CA VAL A 75 -2.21 -4.85 -10.75
C VAL A 75 -3.60 -5.17 -11.28
N LYS A 76 -4.30 -6.10 -10.61
CA LYS A 76 -5.69 -6.48 -10.91
C LYS A 76 -6.57 -6.10 -9.72
N LEU A 77 -7.46 -5.14 -9.94
CA LEU A 77 -8.30 -4.53 -8.91
C LEU A 77 -9.73 -5.09 -8.96
N ASN A 78 -10.42 -4.96 -7.84
CA ASN A 78 -11.87 -5.21 -7.72
C ASN A 78 -12.30 -6.63 -8.12
N LEU A 79 -11.49 -7.62 -7.76
CA LEU A 79 -11.81 -9.03 -7.99
C LEU A 79 -12.79 -9.48 -6.91
N LYS A 80 -13.95 -9.96 -7.32
CA LYS A 80 -15.11 -10.28 -6.47
C LYS A 80 -15.35 -11.77 -6.34
N THR A 81 -14.78 -12.58 -7.23
CA THR A 81 -15.04 -14.02 -7.29
C THR A 81 -13.74 -14.81 -7.47
N LYS A 82 -13.79 -16.09 -7.08
CA LYS A 82 -12.71 -17.06 -7.30
C LYS A 82 -12.30 -17.17 -8.77
N ASN A 83 -13.28 -17.20 -9.68
CA ASN A 83 -13.00 -17.27 -11.12
C ASN A 83 -12.26 -16.02 -11.63
N GLU A 84 -12.65 -14.84 -11.15
CA GLU A 84 -11.94 -13.60 -11.47
C GLU A 84 -10.50 -13.61 -10.94
N VAL A 85 -10.27 -14.15 -9.73
CA VAL A 85 -8.93 -14.32 -9.16
C VAL A 85 -8.08 -15.27 -9.98
N THR A 86 -8.62 -16.42 -10.38
CA THR A 86 -7.90 -17.38 -11.23
C THR A 86 -7.55 -16.79 -12.59
N LYS A 87 -8.49 -16.10 -13.23
CA LYS A 87 -8.24 -15.43 -14.52
C LYS A 87 -7.16 -14.35 -14.38
N ALA A 88 -7.29 -13.49 -13.37
CA ALA A 88 -6.32 -12.45 -13.06
C ALA A 88 -4.93 -13.00 -12.76
N PHE A 89 -4.83 -14.13 -12.05
CA PHE A 89 -3.55 -14.79 -11.77
C PHE A 89 -2.85 -15.23 -13.06
N ASN A 90 -3.57 -15.89 -13.98
CA ASN A 90 -3.00 -16.33 -15.24
C ASN A 90 -2.52 -15.13 -16.08
N GLU A 91 -3.32 -14.07 -16.19
CA GLU A 91 -2.94 -12.84 -16.90
C GLU A 91 -1.69 -12.18 -16.28
N LEU A 92 -1.53 -12.22 -14.96
CA LEU A 92 -0.35 -11.68 -14.29
C LEU A 92 0.91 -12.51 -14.57
N LEU A 93 0.78 -13.83 -14.73
CA LEU A 93 1.91 -14.69 -15.06
C LEU A 93 2.41 -14.52 -16.50
N GLU A 94 1.55 -14.07 -17.42
CA GLU A 94 1.94 -13.77 -18.80
C GLU A 94 2.88 -12.56 -18.92
N ILE A 95 2.91 -11.67 -17.92
CA ILE A 95 3.77 -10.47 -17.92
C ILE A 95 5.24 -10.90 -17.91
N PRO A 96 6.08 -10.50 -18.88
CA PRO A 96 7.48 -10.90 -18.93
C PRO A 96 8.25 -10.46 -17.69
N SER A 97 9.08 -11.36 -17.15
CA SER A 97 10.04 -11.05 -16.09
C SER A 97 11.17 -12.08 -16.12
N GLN A 98 12.38 -11.63 -15.81
CA GLN A 98 13.57 -12.47 -15.68
C GLN A 98 13.71 -13.06 -14.26
N ASN A 99 12.83 -12.67 -13.33
CA ASN A 99 12.92 -13.03 -11.92
C ASN A 99 11.71 -13.86 -11.47
N GLU A 100 11.83 -14.42 -10.26
CA GLU A 100 10.74 -15.14 -9.62
C GLU A 100 9.51 -14.23 -9.44
N LYS A 101 8.37 -14.70 -9.93
CA LYS A 101 7.09 -14.00 -9.85
C LYS A 101 6.32 -14.44 -8.61
N LYS A 102 5.92 -13.46 -7.80
CA LYS A 102 5.06 -13.66 -6.62
C LYS A 102 3.82 -12.80 -6.74
N ILE A 103 2.70 -13.27 -6.21
CA ILE A 103 1.44 -12.53 -6.19
C ILE A 103 1.15 -12.07 -4.78
N SER A 104 0.92 -10.78 -4.60
CA SER A 104 0.41 -10.22 -3.36
C SER A 104 -1.11 -10.11 -3.44
N VAL A 105 -1.79 -10.83 -2.56
CA VAL A 105 -3.23 -10.80 -2.35
C VAL A 105 -3.54 -9.80 -1.24
N GLN A 106 -4.39 -8.80 -1.51
CA GLN A 106 -4.69 -7.72 -0.56
C GLN A 106 -6.18 -7.39 -0.51
N LYS A 107 -6.70 -7.05 0.68
CA LYS A 107 -8.06 -6.54 0.83
C LYS A 107 -8.20 -5.16 0.17
N ILE A 108 -9.29 -4.92 -0.56
CA ILE A 108 -9.65 -3.55 -0.97
C ILE A 108 -10.17 -2.80 0.25
N LYS A 109 -9.52 -1.69 0.60
CA LYS A 109 -10.13 -0.67 1.46
C LYS A 109 -10.98 0.26 0.60
N SER A 110 -12.29 0.19 0.77
CA SER A 110 -13.22 1.17 0.21
C SER A 110 -13.16 2.45 1.05
N ASN A 111 -12.77 3.57 0.43
CA ASN A 111 -12.63 4.90 1.01
C ASN A 111 -11.48 5.09 2.02
N GLY A 112 -10.65 6.09 1.74
CA GLY A 112 -9.59 6.58 2.62
C GLY A 112 -8.94 7.83 2.04
N MET A 113 -8.41 8.68 2.91
CA MET A 113 -7.48 9.74 2.50
C MET A 113 -6.08 9.11 2.36
N ASN A 114 -5.40 9.36 1.24
CA ASN A 114 -4.04 8.85 1.06
C ASN A 114 -3.07 9.79 1.76
N PHE A 115 -2.20 9.24 2.59
CA PHE A 115 -1.04 9.96 3.13
C PHE A 115 0.22 9.43 2.44
N TYR A 116 1.17 10.31 2.14
CA TYR A 116 2.46 9.98 1.56
C TYR A 116 3.56 10.48 2.50
N SER A 117 4.66 9.75 2.62
CA SER A 117 5.82 10.17 3.41
C SER A 117 7.08 10.05 2.57
N TRP A 118 8.01 10.99 2.73
CA TRP A 118 9.35 10.94 2.14
C TRP A 118 10.38 11.59 3.05
N ARG A 119 11.36 10.81 3.53
CA ARG A 119 12.34 11.21 4.54
C ARG A 119 11.61 11.74 5.79
N ASN A 120 11.84 13.00 6.16
CA ASN A 120 11.18 13.66 7.30
C ASN A 120 9.89 14.39 6.89
N LYS A 121 9.30 14.10 5.71
CA LYS A 121 8.17 14.87 5.16
C LYS A 121 6.93 13.99 5.09
N LEU A 122 5.78 14.53 5.50
CA LEU A 122 4.46 13.89 5.40
C LEU A 122 3.56 14.71 4.46
N TRP A 123 2.67 14.04 3.75
CA TRP A 123 1.79 14.58 2.70
C TRP A 123 0.42 13.92 2.79
N ALA A 124 -0.64 14.60 2.35
CA ALA A 124 -1.98 14.02 2.23
C ALA A 124 -2.61 14.38 0.86
N LYS A 125 -3.29 13.43 0.21
CA LYS A 125 -4.05 13.65 -1.03
C LYS A 125 -5.37 12.87 -0.99
N ASN A 126 -6.43 13.53 -1.42
CA ASN A 126 -7.71 12.87 -1.68
C ASN A 126 -7.83 12.40 -3.14
N ASN A 127 -8.50 11.27 -3.35
CA ASN A 127 -8.75 10.69 -4.67
C ASN A 127 -9.78 11.46 -5.53
N HIS A 128 -10.31 12.61 -5.08
CA HIS A 128 -11.49 13.25 -5.67
C HIS A 128 -11.37 14.79 -5.88
N SER A 129 -10.16 15.35 -5.98
CA SER A 129 -10.02 16.78 -6.31
C SER A 129 -9.09 17.00 -7.50
N THR A 130 -9.68 17.51 -8.58
CA THR A 130 -9.04 18.04 -9.79
C THR A 130 -8.32 19.37 -9.54
N THR A 131 -8.37 19.92 -8.33
CA THR A 131 -7.76 21.21 -8.02
C THR A 131 -6.34 21.02 -7.46
N ARG A 132 -5.33 21.51 -8.20
CA ARG A 132 -3.91 21.60 -7.79
C ARG A 132 -3.70 22.59 -6.63
N LYS A 133 -4.26 22.35 -5.44
CA LYS A 133 -3.84 23.05 -4.21
C LYS A 133 -2.96 22.10 -3.40
N LYS A 134 -1.72 22.50 -3.09
CA LYS A 134 -0.80 21.77 -2.21
C LYS A 134 -1.48 21.54 -0.85
N ILE A 135 -1.68 20.28 -0.47
CA ILE A 135 -2.23 19.83 0.83
C ILE A 135 -1.07 19.18 1.59
N VAL A 136 -0.12 19.98 2.08
CA VAL A 136 1.12 19.49 2.70
C VAL A 136 1.47 20.32 3.93
N SER A 137 1.90 19.67 5.00
CA SER A 137 2.48 20.25 6.22
C SER A 137 3.82 19.57 6.49
N PHE A 138 4.77 20.26 7.11
CA PHE A 138 6.14 19.77 7.29
C PHE A 138 6.62 19.98 8.72
N ARG A 139 7.39 19.01 9.23
CA ARG A 139 8.16 19.07 10.49
C ARG A 139 9.48 18.31 10.30
N ILE A 140 10.47 18.57 11.14
CA ILE A 140 11.74 17.81 11.13
C ILE A 140 11.61 16.68 12.16
N ALA A 141 12.02 15.46 11.80
CA ALA A 141 12.01 14.34 12.73
C ALA A 141 13.14 14.47 13.79
N PRO A 142 12.93 14.00 15.03
CA PRO A 142 11.71 13.36 15.54
C PRO A 142 10.60 14.39 15.82
N ILE A 143 9.34 13.99 15.61
CA ILE A 143 8.16 14.82 15.89
C ILE A 143 7.46 14.32 17.15
N THR A 144 6.85 15.23 17.89
CA THR A 144 5.97 14.89 19.01
C THR A 144 4.57 14.52 18.52
N GLN A 145 3.74 13.96 19.41
CA GLN A 145 2.32 13.74 19.11
C GLN A 145 1.60 15.07 18.83
N GLU A 146 2.01 16.16 19.47
CA GLU A 146 1.43 17.47 19.26
C GLU A 146 1.80 18.02 17.88
N ASP A 147 3.07 17.91 17.48
CA ASP A 147 3.53 18.23 16.13
C ASP A 147 2.70 17.47 15.07
N ALA A 148 2.46 16.17 15.30
CA ALA A 148 1.65 15.35 14.38
C ALA A 148 0.20 15.84 14.29
N LYS A 149 -0.42 16.20 15.42
CA LYS A 149 -1.77 16.79 15.42
C LYS A 149 -1.80 18.12 14.68
N GLU A 150 -0.88 19.03 14.97
CA GLU A 150 -0.80 20.33 14.30
C GLU A 150 -0.64 20.16 12.78
N MET A 151 0.26 19.27 12.36
CA MET A 151 0.46 18.95 10.96
C MET A 151 -0.84 18.49 10.27
N ILE A 152 -1.71 17.75 10.97
CA ILE A 152 -3.01 17.32 10.45
C ILE A 152 -4.00 18.49 10.39
N HIS A 153 -3.96 19.42 11.34
CA HIS A 153 -4.85 20.60 11.33
C HIS A 153 -4.44 21.64 10.28
N GLU A 154 -3.14 21.76 9.98
CA GLU A 154 -2.60 22.72 9.00
C GLU A 154 -2.97 22.38 7.54
N ILE A 155 -3.32 21.13 7.24
CA ILE A 155 -3.66 20.77 5.86
C ILE A 155 -4.98 21.41 5.45
N LYS A 156 -5.02 22.03 4.26
CA LYS A 156 -6.26 22.60 3.69
C LYS A 156 -7.40 21.58 3.53
N GLY A 157 -7.09 20.29 3.58
CA GLY A 157 -8.05 19.18 3.58
C GLY A 157 -8.62 18.81 4.96
N PHE A 158 -8.20 19.47 6.04
CA PHE A 158 -8.66 19.19 7.41
C PHE A 158 -10.20 19.19 7.57
N PRO A 159 -10.98 20.09 6.94
CA PRO A 159 -12.44 20.03 7.04
C PRO A 159 -13.05 18.70 6.57
N ILE A 160 -12.37 17.96 5.68
CA ILE A 160 -12.82 16.62 5.25
C ILE A 160 -12.55 15.57 6.34
N LEU A 161 -11.48 15.74 7.13
CA LEU A 161 -11.17 14.90 8.28
C LEU A 161 -12.09 15.18 9.47
N ASP A 162 -12.46 16.45 9.67
CA ASP A 162 -13.29 16.90 10.79
C ASP A 162 -14.78 16.60 10.60
N GLY A 163 -15.15 15.99 9.47
CA GLY A 163 -16.52 15.67 9.09
C GLY A 163 -17.02 16.60 7.99
N TYR A 164 -17.41 16.02 6.84
CA TYR A 164 -17.81 16.79 5.66
C TYR A 164 -18.98 16.12 4.93
N ARG A 165 -20.01 16.91 4.60
CA ARG A 165 -21.23 16.46 3.89
C ARG A 165 -21.87 15.21 4.52
N GLY A 166 -22.19 15.27 5.81
CA GLY A 166 -22.87 14.19 6.53
C GLY A 166 -22.01 12.98 6.84
N LYS A 167 -20.71 12.99 6.51
CA LYS A 167 -19.76 11.96 6.94
C LYS A 167 -19.23 12.27 8.35
N PRO A 168 -19.03 11.22 9.20
CA PRO A 168 -18.48 11.41 10.54
C PRO A 168 -17.03 11.87 10.48
N LYS A 169 -16.58 12.48 11.58
CA LYS A 169 -15.18 12.84 11.82
C LYS A 169 -14.30 11.58 11.78
N PHE A 170 -13.16 11.67 11.13
CA PHE A 170 -12.14 10.63 11.14
C PHE A 170 -11.42 10.62 12.48
N ASN A 171 -11.07 9.42 12.97
CA ASN A 171 -10.29 9.25 14.19
C ASN A 171 -8.80 9.46 13.83
N CYS A 172 -8.41 10.74 13.76
CA CYS A 172 -7.09 11.22 13.39
C CYS A 172 -6.24 11.51 14.63
#